data_AF-A0AAE3E8M8-F1
#
_entry.id   AF-A0AAE3E8M8-F1
#
_cell.length_a   1.000
_cell.length_b   1.000
_cell.length_c   1.000
_cell.angle_alpha   90.00
_cell.angle_beta   90.00
_cell.angle_gamma   90.00
#
_symmetry.space_group_name_H-M   'P 1'
#
loop_
_entity.id
_entity.type
_entity.pdbx_description
1 polymer ?
#
loop_
_entity_poly.entity_id
_entity_poly.type
_entity_poly.pdbx_seq_one_letter_code
_entity_poly.pdbx_strand_id
1 'polypeptide(L)'
;MKEGICTAVGVVGSAIAAAFGGWDQALVTLVIFMVIDYLSGLIVAGIFHNSRKTENGALESRAGWKGLCRKGVTLLFVLIAYRLDLALGVNYIRNAVIIGFMANELISITENAGLMGIPLPTVIQNAIEVLTRKASVSKDGEQ
;
A
#
# COMPACT_ATOMS: atom_id res chain seq x y z
N MET A 1 -4.00 23.95 -25.41
CA MET A 1 -4.62 23.50 -24.14
C MET A 1 -4.17 22.09 -23.74
N LYS A 2 -4.30 21.08 -24.60
CA LYS A 2 -3.83 19.70 -24.33
C LYS A 2 -2.32 19.64 -24.05
N GLU A 3 -1.51 20.35 -24.84
CA GLU A 3 -0.06 20.41 -24.66
C GLU A 3 0.35 21.04 -23.32
N GLY A 4 -0.28 22.15 -22.92
CA GLY A 4 -0.01 22.79 -21.63
C GLY A 4 -0.34 21.90 -20.43
N ILE A 5 -1.42 21.10 -20.51
CA ILE A 5 -1.79 20.13 -19.46
C ILE A 5 -0.77 18.99 -19.41
N CYS A 6 -0.38 18.42 -20.55
CA CYS A 6 0.63 17.36 -20.61
C CYS A 6 1.98 17.84 -20.06
N THR A 7 2.40 19.06 -20.41
CA THR A 7 3.64 19.66 -19.90
C THR A 7 3.56 19.87 -18.39
N ALA A 8 2.45 20.41 -17.86
CA ALA A 8 2.30 20.61 -16.42
C ALA A 8 2.33 19.28 -15.65
N VAL A 9 1.61 18.27 -16.12
CA VAL A 9 1.62 16.93 -15.53
C VAL A 9 3.00 16.28 -15.61
N GLY A 10 3.69 16.43 -16.75
CA GLY A 10 5.06 15.93 -16.92
C GLY A 10 6.04 16.58 -15.96
N VAL A 11 5.99 17.90 -15.80
CA VAL A 11 6.86 18.63 -14.86
C VAL A 11 6.60 18.18 -13.42
N VAL A 12 5.33 18.16 -12.99
CA VAL A 12 4.98 17.75 -11.63
C VAL A 12 5.34 16.28 -11.39
N GLY A 13 5.02 15.39 -12.34
CA GLY A 13 5.34 13.97 -12.26
C GLY A 13 6.85 13.72 -12.20
N SER A 14 7.63 14.44 -13.00
CA SER A 14 9.10 14.33 -12.98
C SER A 14 9.71 14.84 -11.67
N ALA A 15 9.18 15.94 -11.12
CA ALA A 15 9.61 16.45 -9.82
C ALA A 15 9.30 15.47 -8.69
N ILE A 16 8.12 14.85 -8.70
CA ILE A 16 7.73 13.81 -7.73
C ILE A 16 8.65 12.59 -7.89
N ALA A 17 8.86 12.09 -9.11
CA ALA A 17 9.74 10.97 -9.36
C ALA A 17 11.17 11.24 -8.85
N ALA A 18 11.71 12.44 -9.09
CA ALA A 18 13.01 12.85 -8.60
C ALA A 18 13.08 12.88 -7.07
N ALA A 19 12.03 13.35 -6.39
CA ALA A 19 11.98 13.37 -4.93
C ALA A 19 12.08 11.95 -4.33
N PHE A 20 11.49 10.96 -5.00
CA PHE A 20 11.52 9.55 -4.59
C PHE A 20 12.79 8.79 -5.02
N GLY A 21 13.77 9.46 -5.63
CA GLY A 21 15.00 8.81 -6.12
C GLY A 21 14.87 8.12 -7.46
N GLY A 22 13.83 8.47 -8.23
CA GLY A 22 13.56 7.94 -9.55
C GLY A 22 12.26 7.16 -9.63
N TRP A 23 11.80 6.98 -10.87
CA TRP A 23 10.64 6.16 -11.22
C TRP A 23 11.09 4.78 -11.70
N ASP A 24 11.67 4.01 -10.79
CA ASP A 24 12.27 2.71 -11.09
C ASP A 24 11.31 1.54 -10.89
N GLN A 25 11.75 0.34 -11.27
CA GLN A 25 10.91 -0.86 -11.26
C GLN A 25 10.41 -1.21 -9.84
N ALA A 26 11.22 -0.94 -8.81
CA ALA A 26 10.83 -1.19 -7.42
C ALA A 26 9.66 -0.27 -7.00
N LEU A 27 9.77 1.04 -7.24
CA LEU A 27 8.69 1.99 -6.93
C LEU A 27 7.43 1.71 -7.75
N VAL A 28 7.58 1.44 -9.05
CA VAL A 28 6.46 1.07 -9.93
C VAL A 28 5.73 -0.16 -9.40
N THR A 29 6.46 -1.20 -9.00
CA THR A 29 5.86 -2.43 -8.48
C THR A 29 5.08 -2.18 -7.19
N LEU A 30 5.63 -1.39 -6.27
CA LEU A 30 4.91 -1.00 -5.06
C LEU A 30 3.61 -0.24 -5.36
N VAL A 31 3.65 0.71 -6.30
CA VAL A 31 2.45 1.45 -6.72
C VAL A 31 1.40 0.51 -7.31
N ILE A 32 1.80 -0.47 -8.13
CA ILE A 32 0.89 -1.50 -8.65
C ILE A 32 0.26 -2.29 -7.51
N PHE A 33 1.03 -2.73 -6.52
CA PHE A 33 0.52 -3.45 -5.35
C PHE A 33 -0.49 -2.60 -4.57
N MET A 34 -0.17 -1.33 -4.33
CA MET A 34 -1.07 -0.39 -3.66
C MET A 34 -2.40 -0.23 -4.40
N VAL A 35 -2.37 -0.12 -5.73
CA VAL A 35 -3.56 0.03 -6.58
C VAL A 35 -4.40 -1.24 -6.54
N ILE A 36 -3.79 -2.43 -6.71
CA ILE A 36 -4.49 -3.71 -6.64
C ILE A 36 -5.13 -3.91 -5.27
N ASP A 37 -4.42 -3.60 -4.18
CA ASP A 37 -4.97 -3.69 -2.83
C ASP A 37 -6.17 -2.74 -2.65
N TYR A 38 -6.05 -1.49 -3.10
CA TYR A 38 -7.14 -0.53 -2.97
C TYR A 38 -8.39 -0.97 -3.76
N LEU A 39 -8.21 -1.39 -5.01
CA LEU A 39 -9.31 -1.85 -5.86
C LEU A 39 -9.95 -3.13 -5.33
N SER A 40 -9.13 -4.11 -4.91
CA SER A 40 -9.66 -5.35 -4.32
C SER A 40 -10.44 -5.06 -3.03
N GLY A 41 -9.96 -4.13 -2.20
CA GLY A 41 -10.69 -3.68 -1.00
C GLY A 41 -12.02 -3.00 -1.31
N LEU A 42 -12.10 -2.18 -2.36
CA LEU A 42 -13.36 -1.58 -2.82
C LEU A 42 -14.33 -2.65 -3.36
N ILE A 43 -13.84 -3.66 -4.08
CA ILE A 43 -14.66 -4.78 -4.58
C ILE A 43 -15.25 -5.58 -3.40
N VAL A 44 -14.43 -5.92 -2.40
CA VAL A 44 -14.90 -6.62 -1.19
C VAL A 44 -15.99 -5.82 -0.48
N ALA A 45 -15.79 -4.52 -0.32
CA ALA A 45 -16.76 -3.67 0.37
C ALA A 45 -18.04 -3.43 -0.45
N GLY A 46 -17.94 -3.31 -1.77
CA GLY A 46 -19.05 -2.88 -2.62
C GLY A 46 -19.90 -4.00 -3.17
N ILE A 47 -19.26 -5.13 -3.51
CA ILE A 47 -19.92 -6.26 -4.14
C ILE A 47 -20.21 -7.33 -3.10
N PHE A 48 -19.19 -7.71 -2.32
CA PHE A 48 -19.30 -8.80 -1.36
C PHE A 48 -19.87 -8.37 -0.01
N HIS A 49 -19.95 -7.06 0.28
CA HIS A 49 -20.40 -6.51 1.56
C HIS A 49 -19.76 -7.18 2.79
N ASN A 50 -18.52 -7.66 2.63
CA ASN A 50 -17.79 -8.45 3.63
C ASN A 50 -16.50 -7.74 4.05
N SER A 51 -16.45 -6.42 3.92
CA SER A 51 -15.29 -5.65 4.35
C SER A 51 -15.16 -5.64 5.87
N ARG A 52 -14.01 -6.08 6.40
CA ARG A 52 -13.71 -5.94 7.83
C ARG A 52 -13.38 -4.49 8.23
N LYS A 53 -13.38 -3.55 7.27
CA LYS A 53 -13.00 -2.14 7.47
C LYS A 53 -14.20 -1.24 7.81
N THR A 54 -15.42 -1.76 7.76
CA THR A 54 -16.68 -1.04 8.03
C THR A 54 -17.63 -1.91 8.87
N GLU A 55 -18.47 -1.31 9.73
CA GLU A 55 -19.37 -2.06 10.62
C GLU A 55 -20.34 -2.98 9.86
N ASN A 56 -20.86 -2.50 8.74
CA ASN A 56 -21.86 -3.22 7.92
C ASN A 56 -21.23 -3.97 6.74
N GLY A 57 -19.90 -4.04 6.66
CA GLY A 57 -19.17 -4.66 5.55
C GLY A 57 -19.30 -3.97 4.18
N ALA A 58 -20.14 -2.94 4.08
CA ALA A 58 -20.42 -2.15 2.88
C ALA A 58 -19.36 -1.06 2.61
N LEU A 59 -19.39 -0.49 1.40
CA LEU A 59 -18.57 0.67 1.03
C LEU A 59 -18.85 1.89 1.93
N GLU A 60 -17.81 2.37 2.59
CA GLU A 60 -17.83 3.64 3.30
C GLU A 60 -16.67 4.54 2.82
N SER A 61 -17.00 5.74 2.35
CA SER A 61 -16.01 6.70 1.82
C SER A 61 -14.94 7.07 2.87
N ARG A 62 -15.32 7.19 4.15
CA ARG A 62 -14.38 7.46 5.25
C ARG A 62 -13.34 6.35 5.42
N ALA A 63 -13.78 5.09 5.33
CA ALA A 63 -12.88 3.93 5.41
C ALA A 63 -11.94 3.88 4.18
N GLY A 64 -12.47 4.17 2.99
CA GLY A 64 -11.68 4.28 1.75
C GLY A 64 -10.61 5.39 1.84
N TRP A 65 -11.00 6.58 2.30
CA TRP A 65 -10.08 7.71 2.50
C TRP A 65 -8.99 7.39 3.52
N LYS A 66 -9.35 6.77 4.65
CA LYS A 66 -8.38 6.33 5.66
C LYS A 66 -7.38 5.31 5.10
N GLY A 67 -7.85 4.41 4.23
CA GLY A 67 -6.99 3.47 3.50
C GLY A 67 -6.01 4.19 2.57
N LEU A 68 -6.50 5.16 1.79
CA LEU A 68 -5.68 5.94 0.87
C LEU A 68 -4.64 6.80 1.61
N CYS A 69 -5.01 7.46 2.71
CA CYS A 69 -4.07 8.20 3.55
C CYS A 69 -2.93 7.31 4.05
N ARG A 70 -3.24 6.06 4.45
CA ARG A 70 -2.21 5.12 4.90
C ARG A 70 -1.20 4.80 3.80
N LYS A 71 -1.66 4.60 2.55
CA LYS A 71 -0.78 4.39 1.38
C LYS A 71 0.05 5.64 1.08
N GLY A 72 -0.52 6.83 1.25
CA GLY A 72 0.24 8.09 1.18
C GLY A 72 1.38 8.16 2.19
N VAL A 73 1.13 7.76 3.44
CA VAL A 73 2.17 7.66 4.48
C VAL A 73 3.22 6.62 4.12
N THR A 74 2.84 5.48 3.54
CA THR A 74 3.81 4.50 3.00
C THR A 74 4.76 5.13 1.98
N LEU A 75 4.25 5.93 1.04
CA LEU A 75 5.09 6.65 0.08
C LEU A 75 5.99 7.68 0.77
N LEU A 76 5.53 8.35 1.83
CA LEU A 76 6.41 9.22 2.64
C LEU A 76 7.56 8.45 3.30
N PHE A 77 7.34 7.22 3.77
CA PHE A 77 8.43 6.38 4.26
C PHE A 77 9.44 6.01 3.17
N VAL A 78 8.98 5.75 1.94
CA VAL A 78 9.89 5.52 0.79
C VAL A 78 10.73 6.76 0.49
N LEU A 79 10.12 7.95 0.55
CA LEU A 79 10.83 9.22 0.41
C LEU A 79 11.90 9.38 1.49
N ILE A 80 11.57 9.15 2.77
CA ILE A 80 12.52 9.21 3.88
C ILE A 80 13.65 8.21 3.68
N ALA A 81 13.35 6.98 3.27
CA ALA A 81 14.33 5.93 3.00
C ALA A 81 15.32 6.33 1.89
N TYR A 82 14.83 6.96 0.82
CA TYR A 82 15.70 7.51 -0.21
C TYR A 82 16.61 8.63 0.31
N ARG A 83 16.09 9.52 1.17
CA ARG A 83 16.91 10.56 1.80
C ARG A 83 17.99 9.98 2.70
N LEU A 84 17.71 8.85 3.36
CA LEU A 84 18.69 8.11 4.16
C LEU A 84 19.76 7.44 3.29
N ASP A 85 19.37 6.83 2.16
CA ASP A 85 20.32 6.29 1.17
C ASP A 85 21.32 7.38 0.75
N LEU A 86 20.83 8.58 0.41
CA LEU A 86 21.68 9.72 0.05
C LEU A 86 22.58 10.20 1.20
N ALA A 87 22.03 10.30 2.42
CA ALA A 87 22.78 10.80 3.58
C ALA A 87 23.90 9.83 4.02
N LEU A 88 23.68 8.53 3.86
CA LEU A 88 24.60 7.47 4.26
C LEU A 88 25.51 7.00 3.11
N GLY A 89 25.27 7.46 1.87
CA GLY A 89 26.02 7.04 0.69
C GLY A 89 25.75 5.58 0.29
N VAL A 90 24.55 5.08 0.58
CA VAL A 90 24.12 3.70 0.27
C VAL A 90 22.93 3.73 -0.69
N ASN A 91 22.50 2.57 -1.19
CA ASN A 91 21.44 2.45 -2.20
C ASN A 91 20.47 1.29 -1.96
N TYR A 92 20.43 0.76 -0.74
CA TYR A 92 19.65 -0.43 -0.40
C TYR A 92 18.52 -0.16 0.59
N ILE A 93 18.52 0.98 1.30
CA ILE A 93 17.52 1.28 2.34
C ILE A 93 16.16 1.53 1.69
N ARG A 94 16.11 2.37 0.64
CA ARG A 94 14.89 2.61 -0.15
C ARG A 94 14.30 1.31 -0.67
N ASN A 95 15.12 0.45 -1.24
CA ASN A 95 14.66 -0.83 -1.79
C ASN A 95 14.16 -1.77 -0.70
N ALA A 96 14.84 -1.85 0.45
CA ALA A 96 14.37 -2.64 1.58
C ALA A 96 13.01 -2.17 2.11
N VAL A 97 12.82 -0.85 2.23
CA VAL A 97 11.55 -0.25 2.65
C VAL A 97 10.44 -0.53 1.63
N ILE A 98 10.72 -0.38 0.33
CA ILE A 98 9.78 -0.72 -0.74
C ILE A 98 9.37 -2.19 -0.66
N ILE A 99 10.32 -3.11 -0.52
CA ILE A 99 10.05 -4.55 -0.40
C ILE A 99 9.20 -4.87 0.84
N GLY A 100 9.51 -4.25 1.98
CA GLY A 100 8.70 -4.40 3.19
C GLY A 100 7.25 -3.96 2.98
N PHE A 101 7.03 -2.83 2.31
CA PHE A 101 5.67 -2.38 2.00
C PHE A 101 5.00 -3.21 0.90
N MET A 102 5.72 -3.75 -0.08
CA MET A 102 5.16 -4.71 -1.03
C MET A 102 4.64 -5.96 -0.32
N ALA A 103 5.36 -6.46 0.69
CA ALA A 103 4.88 -7.58 1.51
C ALA A 103 3.59 -7.23 2.27
N ASN A 104 3.50 -6.02 2.84
CA ASN A 104 2.29 -5.56 3.53
C ASN A 104 1.08 -5.48 2.58
N GLU A 105 1.28 -4.94 1.38
CA GLU A 105 0.23 -4.86 0.36
C GLU A 105 -0.17 -6.26 -0.13
N LEU A 106 0.78 -7.18 -0.31
CA LEU A 106 0.51 -8.56 -0.69
C LEU A 106 -0.35 -9.29 0.36
N ILE A 107 -0.08 -9.10 1.65
CA ILE A 107 -0.91 -9.65 2.73
C ILE A 107 -2.34 -9.13 2.62
N SER A 108 -2.52 -7.81 2.47
CA SER A 108 -3.85 -7.18 2.36
C SER A 108 -4.62 -7.65 1.11
N ILE A 109 -3.93 -7.79 -0.04
CA ILE A 109 -4.51 -8.37 -1.27
C ILE A 109 -4.96 -9.81 -1.02
N THR A 110 -4.14 -10.61 -0.34
CA THR A 110 -4.45 -12.02 -0.06
C THR A 110 -5.64 -12.13 0.90
N GLU A 111 -5.74 -11.26 1.91
CA GLU A 111 -6.92 -11.15 2.76
C GLU A 111 -8.18 -10.82 1.95
N ASN A 112 -8.12 -9.82 1.07
CA ASN A 112 -9.26 -9.45 0.22
C ASN A 112 -9.66 -10.62 -0.71
N ALA A 113 -8.69 -11.33 -1.29
CA ALA A 113 -8.94 -12.52 -2.12
C ALA A 113 -9.68 -13.62 -1.35
N GLY A 114 -9.30 -13.87 -0.09
CA GLY A 114 -10.00 -14.80 0.79
C GLY A 114 -11.45 -14.36 1.08
N LEU A 115 -11.68 -13.06 1.29
CA LEU A 115 -13.03 -12.50 1.48
C LEU A 115 -13.91 -12.58 0.21
N MET A 116 -13.30 -12.66 -0.97
CA MET A 116 -13.99 -12.93 -2.24
C MET A 116 -14.27 -14.43 -2.48
N GLY A 117 -13.83 -15.32 -1.58
CA GLY A 117 -14.05 -16.76 -1.69
C GLY A 117 -13.01 -17.50 -2.54
N ILE A 118 -11.87 -16.88 -2.86
CA ILE A 118 -10.76 -17.58 -3.52
C ILE A 118 -10.18 -18.60 -2.52
N PRO A 119 -10.11 -19.89 -2.88
CA PRO A 119 -9.65 -20.93 -1.96
C PRO A 119 -8.16 -20.74 -1.66
N LEU A 120 -7.86 -20.24 -0.47
CA LEU A 120 -6.49 -20.09 0.02
C LEU A 120 -6.08 -21.33 0.83
N PRO A 121 -4.89 -21.90 0.62
CA PRO A 121 -4.35 -22.94 1.49
C PRO A 121 -4.36 -22.51 2.96
N THR A 122 -4.73 -23.42 3.86
CA THR A 122 -4.82 -23.17 5.31
C THR A 122 -3.52 -22.63 5.90
N VAL A 123 -2.37 -23.05 5.38
CA VAL A 123 -1.06 -22.53 5.79
C VAL A 123 -0.93 -21.03 5.53
N ILE A 124 -1.44 -20.54 4.40
CA ILE A 124 -1.41 -19.11 4.03
C ILE A 124 -2.37 -18.33 4.93
N GLN A 125 -3.59 -18.85 5.14
CA GLN A 125 -4.57 -18.21 6.02
C GLN A 125 -4.04 -18.05 7.46
N ASN A 126 -3.45 -19.12 8.01
CA ASN A 126 -2.89 -19.12 9.36
C ASN A 126 -1.69 -18.16 9.47
N ALA A 127 -0.81 -18.15 8.47
CA ALA A 127 0.33 -17.24 8.45
C ALA A 127 -0.12 -15.77 8.45
N ILE A 128 -1.10 -15.43 7.62
CA ILE A 128 -1.68 -14.09 7.56
C ILE A 128 -2.32 -13.71 8.90
N GLU A 129 -3.12 -14.60 9.51
CA GLU A 129 -3.76 -14.31 10.79
C GLU A 129 -2.75 -14.00 11.90
N VAL A 130 -1.65 -14.76 11.97
CA VAL A 130 -0.57 -14.52 12.93
C VAL A 130 0.11 -13.17 12.69
N LEU A 131 0.37 -12.83 11.43
CA LEU A 131 1.00 -11.55 11.07
C LEU A 131 0.09 -10.35 11.40
N THR A 132 -1.20 -10.45 11.05
CA THR A 132 -2.20 -9.42 11.33
C THR A 132 -2.40 -9.25 12.85
N ARG A 133 -2.43 -10.35 13.62
CA ARG A 133 -2.52 -10.30 15.10
C ARG A 133 -1.29 -9.65 15.74
N LYS A 134 -0.08 -9.96 15.29
CA LYS A 134 1.13 -9.31 15.80
C LYS A 134 1.16 -7.80 15.49
N ALA A 135 0.69 -7.42 14.30
CA ALA A 135 0.58 -6.02 13.91
C ALA A 135 -0.47 -5.24 14.73
N SER A 136 -1.54 -5.90 15.21
CA SER A 136 -2.54 -5.26 16.10
C SER A 136 -2.08 -5.17 17.55
N VAL A 137 -1.41 -6.20 18.11
CA VAL A 137 -0.89 -6.18 19.49
C VAL A 137 0.15 -5.08 19.71
N SER A 138 0.90 -4.72 18.67
CA SER A 138 1.86 -3.61 18.72
C SER A 138 1.19 -2.23 18.93
N LYS A 139 -0.15 -2.12 18.77
CA LYS A 139 -0.92 -0.88 19.01
C LYS A 139 -1.49 -0.75 20.41
N ASP A 140 -1.61 -1.86 21.15
CA ASP A 140 -2.21 -1.87 22.49
C ASP A 140 -1.16 -1.90 23.61
N GLY A 141 0.13 -1.98 23.27
CA GLY A 141 1.25 -2.01 24.21
C GLY A 141 1.89 -0.66 24.55
N GLU A 142 1.37 0.45 24.05
CA GLU A 142 1.79 1.81 24.41
C GLU A 142 0.70 2.54 25.23
N GLN A 143 0.29 1.93 26.35
CA GLN A 143 -0.40 2.65 27.44
C GLN A 143 0.49 2.71 28.67
#